data_AF-H0Y8T0-F1
#
_entry.id   AF-H0Y8T0-F1
#
_cell.length_a   1.000
_cell.length_b   1.000
_cell.length_c   1.000
_cell.angle_alpha   90.00
_cell.angle_beta   90.00
_cell.angle_gamma   90.00
#
_symmetry.space_group_name_H-M   'P 1'
#
loop_
_entity.id
_entity.type
_entity.pdbx_description
1 polymer ?
#
loop_
_entity_poly.entity_id
_entity_poly.type
_entity_poly.pdbx_seq_one_letter_code
_entity_poly.pdbx_strand_id
1 'polypeptide(L)'
;LHLYSNTLNFQISEVEPKYYADGEDAYAMKRDLSQMADELRRQMDLKKGGYVVLGSRENQETQGSTLSDSEEACQQKNPATEESGSDSKEPKESVESTNVQDSSESSDSTS
;
A
#
# COMPACT_ATOMS: atom_id res chain seq x y z
N LEU A 1 -10.14 9.99 -0.77
CA LEU A 1 -9.37 10.61 0.33
C LEU A 1 -10.22 11.39 1.36
N HIS A 2 -11.52 11.09 1.55
CA HIS A 2 -12.41 11.94 2.38
C HIS A 2 -12.13 11.84 3.89
N LEU A 3 -11.95 10.62 4.43
CA LEU A 3 -11.76 10.40 5.86
C LEU A 3 -10.54 11.15 6.42
N TYR A 4 -9.38 10.95 5.80
CA TYR A 4 -8.13 11.54 6.29
C TYR A 4 -8.10 13.06 6.14
N SER A 5 -8.54 13.62 5.01
CA SER A 5 -8.48 15.07 4.76
C SER A 5 -9.57 15.86 5.48
N ASN A 6 -10.84 15.43 5.37
CA ASN A 6 -11.97 16.24 5.79
C ASN A 6 -12.40 15.95 7.23
N THR A 7 -12.42 14.68 7.63
CA THR A 7 -12.88 14.27 8.96
C THR A 7 -11.76 14.35 9.99
N LEU A 8 -10.58 13.82 9.64
CA LEU A 8 -9.46 13.74 10.55
C LEU A 8 -8.46 14.89 10.38
N ASN A 9 -8.61 15.73 9.35
CA ASN A 9 -7.77 16.90 9.09
C ASN A 9 -6.27 16.59 9.00
N PHE A 10 -5.95 15.52 8.27
CA PHE A 10 -4.60 15.24 7.78
C PHE A 10 -4.33 16.02 6.49
N GLN A 11 -3.10 16.46 6.33
CA GLN A 11 -2.61 17.20 5.16
C GLN A 11 -1.61 16.34 4.39
N ILE A 12 -1.62 16.42 3.06
CA ILE A 12 -0.62 15.75 2.23
C ILE A 12 0.72 16.46 2.43
N SER A 13 1.77 15.70 2.71
CA SER A 13 3.14 16.21 2.81
C SER A 13 3.97 15.91 1.57
N GLU A 14 3.78 14.72 0.97
CA GLU A 14 4.53 14.27 -0.19
C GLU A 14 3.74 13.21 -0.97
N VAL A 15 4.13 12.99 -2.22
CA VAL A 15 3.69 11.85 -3.05
C VAL A 15 4.87 10.90 -3.22
N GLU A 16 4.71 9.66 -2.77
CA GLU A 16 5.71 8.62 -2.90
C GLU A 16 5.45 7.80 -4.18
N PRO A 17 6.37 7.84 -5.15
CA PRO A 17 6.16 7.17 -6.42
C PRO A 17 6.23 5.64 -6.29
N LYS A 18 5.33 4.92 -6.96
CA LYS A 18 5.30 3.45 -7.01
C LYS A 18 5.41 2.78 -5.64
N TYR A 19 4.76 3.37 -4.64
CA TYR A 19 4.80 2.87 -3.26
C TYR A 19 4.05 1.53 -3.13
N TYR A 20 2.99 1.35 -3.91
CA TYR A 20 2.25 0.09 -3.95
C TYR A 20 2.89 -0.92 -4.90
N ALA A 21 2.62 -2.21 -4.67
CA ALA A 21 3.22 -3.31 -5.45
C ALA A 21 2.75 -3.36 -6.91
N ASP A 22 1.57 -2.80 -7.21
CA ASP A 22 1.05 -2.57 -8.56
C ASP A 22 1.69 -1.36 -9.26
N GLY A 23 2.57 -0.65 -8.56
CA GLY A 23 3.25 0.54 -9.06
C GLY A 23 2.44 1.83 -8.92
N GLU A 24 1.32 1.84 -8.21
CA GLU A 24 0.59 3.07 -7.92
C GLU A 24 1.36 3.96 -6.91
N ASP A 25 1.23 5.28 -7.10
CA ASP A 25 1.80 6.29 -6.21
C ASP A 25 0.94 6.43 -4.94
N ALA A 26 1.57 6.76 -3.80
CA ALA A 26 0.88 6.97 -2.54
C ALA A 26 1.02 8.41 -2.04
N TYR A 27 0.03 8.87 -1.28
CA TYR A 27 0.13 10.14 -0.55
C TYR A 27 0.61 9.90 0.88
N ALA A 28 1.75 10.50 1.24
CA ALA A 28 2.19 10.59 2.62
C ALA A 28 1.46 11.76 3.31
N MET A 29 0.61 11.48 4.30
CA MET A 29 -0.19 12.49 5.01
C MET A 29 0.25 12.69 6.48
N LYS A 30 0.16 13.91 6.99
CA LYS A 30 0.53 14.28 8.37
C LYS A 30 -0.57 15.08 9.05
N ARG A 31 -0.67 14.93 10.38
CA ARG A 31 -1.53 15.73 11.25
C ARG A 31 -0.75 16.22 12.45
N ASP A 32 -0.86 17.51 12.72
CA ASP A 32 -0.37 18.07 13.96
C ASP A 32 -1.26 17.64 15.14
N LEU A 33 -0.64 17.05 16.16
CA LEU A 33 -1.31 16.59 17.39
C LEU A 33 -1.07 17.54 18.57
N SER A 34 -0.32 18.63 18.39
CA SER A 34 0.06 19.57 19.46
C SER A 34 -1.18 20.10 20.21
N GLN A 35 -2.24 20.44 19.48
CA GLN A 35 -3.50 20.90 20.06
C GLN A 35 -4.14 19.88 21.02
N MET A 36 -4.11 18.60 20.65
CA MET A 36 -4.66 17.53 21.47
C MET A 36 -3.80 17.28 22.71
N ALA A 37 -2.47 17.33 22.55
CA ALA A 37 -1.54 17.23 23.66
C ALA A 37 -1.74 18.37 24.67
N ASP A 38 -1.92 19.61 24.20
CA ASP A 38 -2.17 20.75 25.06
C ASP A 38 -3.52 20.66 25.79
N GLU A 39 -4.57 20.14 25.15
CA GLU A 39 -5.86 19.88 25.81
C GLU A 39 -5.72 18.83 26.91
N LEU A 40 -5.03 17.71 26.65
CA LEU A 40 -4.78 16.68 27.66
C LEU A 40 -3.99 17.22 28.84
N ARG A 41 -2.95 18.03 28.60
CA ARG A 41 -2.19 18.69 29.65
C ARG A 41 -3.07 19.60 30.51
N ARG A 42 -3.92 20.43 29.88
CA ARG A 42 -4.89 21.27 30.62
C ARG A 42 -5.83 20.43 31.49
N GLN A 43 -6.34 19.29 30.98
CA GLN A 43 -7.22 18.41 31.75
C GLN A 43 -6.51 17.76 32.95
N MET A 44 -5.23 17.43 32.81
CA MET A 44 -4.44 16.87 33.91
C MET A 44 -4.14 17.90 35.00
N ASP A 45 -3.89 19.15 34.63
CA ASP A 45 -3.67 20.24 35.59
C ASP A 45 -4.94 20.55 36.42
N LEU A 46 -6.12 20.36 35.82
CA LEU A 46 -7.42 20.47 36.50
C LEU A 46 -7.71 19.27 37.43
N LYS A 47 -7.13 18.10 37.16
CA LYS A 47 -7.26 16.88 37.98
C LYS A 47 -5.99 16.61 38.78
N LYS A 48 -5.67 17.54 39.68
CA LYS A 48 -4.57 17.39 40.64
C LYS A 48 -4.85 16.26 41.64
N GLY A 49 -4.52 15.01 41.28
CA GLY A 49 -4.51 13.89 42.23
C GLY A 49 -4.73 12.49 41.65
N GLY A 50 -3.82 11.98 40.82
CA GLY A 50 -3.78 10.54 40.50
C GLY A 50 -3.39 10.24 39.07
N TYR A 51 -2.09 10.35 38.77
CA TYR A 51 -1.53 9.91 37.50
C TYR A 51 -1.02 8.47 37.66
N VAL A 52 -1.73 7.49 37.09
CA VAL A 52 -1.14 6.20 36.75
C VAL A 52 -0.55 6.33 35.34
N VAL A 53 0.78 6.20 35.26
CA VAL A 53 1.54 6.11 34.01
C VAL A 53 1.00 4.92 33.21
N LEU A 54 0.09 5.19 32.27
CA LEU A 54 -0.27 4.22 31.25
C LEU A 54 0.71 4.41 30.09
N GLY A 55 1.70 3.52 30.01
CA GLY A 55 2.43 3.30 28.76
C GLY A 55 3.94 3.53 28.78
N SER A 56 4.66 2.98 29.75
CA SER A 56 6.01 2.48 29.47
C SER A 56 5.90 0.99 29.17
N ARG A 57 5.52 0.62 27.95
CA ARG A 57 5.77 -0.75 27.49
C ARG A 57 7.24 -0.78 27.08
N GLU A 58 8.09 -1.05 28.07
CA GLU A 58 9.44 -1.54 27.81
C GLU A 58 9.30 -2.80 26.95
N ASN A 59 9.79 -2.73 25.72
CA ASN A 59 9.93 -3.93 24.90
C ASN A 59 10.99 -4.79 25.59
N GLN A 60 10.57 -5.94 26.11
CA GLN A 60 11.51 -6.99 26.48
C GLN A 60 12.17 -7.50 25.20
N GLU A 61 13.45 -7.17 25.08
CA GLU A 61 14.41 -7.78 24.16
C GLU A 61 14.36 -9.30 24.37
N THR A 62 13.57 -9.98 23.54
CA THR A 62 13.52 -11.44 23.51
C THR A 62 14.76 -11.92 22.76
N GLN A 63 15.86 -12.11 23.50
CA GLN A 63 16.92 -13.00 23.06
C GLN A 63 16.35 -14.41 23.04
N GLY A 64 16.11 -14.97 21.86
CA GLY A 64 15.48 -16.27 21.74
C GLY A 64 15.11 -16.61 20.31
N SER A 65 16.11 -16.63 19.43
CA SER A 65 16.01 -17.30 18.14
C SER A 65 15.87 -18.81 18.38
N THR A 66 14.65 -19.29 18.62
CA THR A 66 14.29 -20.68 18.31
C THR A 66 13.54 -20.66 16.99
N LEU A 67 14.29 -20.97 15.93
CA LEU A 67 13.79 -21.51 14.68
C LEU A 67 12.72 -22.55 14.98
N SER A 68 11.45 -22.19 14.76
CA SER A 68 10.40 -23.16 14.50
C SER A 68 10.53 -23.51 13.03
N ASP A 69 11.33 -24.55 12.78
CA ASP A 69 11.37 -25.29 11.54
C ASP A 69 9.94 -25.73 11.21
N SER A 70 9.32 -25.07 10.24
CA SER A 70 8.07 -25.53 9.65
C SER A 70 8.44 -26.10 8.30
N GLU A 71 8.85 -27.36 8.33
CA GLU A 71 8.84 -28.27 7.20
C GLU A 71 7.43 -28.30 6.56
N GLU A 72 7.30 -27.72 5.37
CA GLU A 72 6.32 -28.15 4.38
C GLU A 72 6.95 -27.93 3.01
N ALA A 73 7.17 -29.05 2.33
CA ALA A 73 8.04 -29.20 1.20
C ALA A 73 7.47 -28.56 -0.07
N CYS A 74 7.88 -27.32 -0.37
CA CYS A 74 7.84 -26.84 -1.75
C CYS A 74 9.05 -27.42 -2.50
N GLN A 75 8.84 -28.61 -3.07
CA GLN A 75 9.83 -29.33 -3.88
C GLN A 75 10.42 -28.43 -4.97
N GLN A 76 11.69 -28.09 -4.78
CA GLN A 76 12.62 -27.66 -5.79
C GLN A 76 12.68 -28.70 -6.92
N LYS A 77 12.15 -28.38 -8.10
CA LYS A 77 12.56 -29.08 -9.33
C LYS A 77 13.35 -28.09 -10.18
N ASN A 78 14.67 -28.31 -10.21
CA ASN A 78 15.59 -27.62 -11.10
C ASN A 78 15.30 -28.02 -12.57
N PRO A 79 15.66 -27.15 -13.54
CA PRO A 79 15.49 -27.43 -14.96
C PRO A 79 16.71 -28.19 -15.50
N ALA A 80 16.51 -29.38 -16.09
CA ALA A 80 17.38 -29.94 -17.13
C ALA A 80 16.79 -31.25 -17.70
N THR A 81 16.66 -31.28 -19.03
CA THR A 81 17.07 -32.41 -19.89
C THR A 81 16.09 -33.58 -20.14
N GLU A 82 15.41 -33.41 -21.29
CA GLU A 82 15.06 -34.33 -22.40
C GLU A 82 13.79 -35.22 -22.44
N GLU A 83 13.24 -35.19 -23.67
CA GLU A 83 12.47 -36.16 -24.45
C GLU A 83 11.09 -36.65 -23.95
N SER A 84 10.04 -36.18 -24.65
CA SER A 84 8.83 -36.93 -25.08
C SER A 84 7.71 -35.88 -25.28
N GLY A 85 7.47 -35.37 -26.48
CA GLY A 85 6.96 -36.13 -27.60
C GLY A 85 5.44 -36.08 -27.61
N SER A 86 4.84 -34.98 -28.11
CA SER A 86 3.47 -34.96 -28.65
C SER A 86 3.22 -33.66 -29.42
N ASP A 87 3.28 -33.83 -30.73
CA ASP A 87 2.66 -33.09 -31.82
C ASP A 87 1.39 -32.31 -31.44
N SER A 88 1.34 -31.01 -31.76
CA SER A 88 0.30 -30.45 -32.66
C SER A 88 0.29 -28.91 -32.72
N LYS A 89 0.59 -28.42 -33.94
CA LYS A 89 0.04 -27.23 -34.63
C LYS A 89 0.32 -25.83 -34.07
N GLU A 90 1.26 -25.14 -34.72
CA GLU A 90 1.28 -23.68 -34.87
C GLU A 90 -0.04 -23.15 -35.48
N PRO A 91 -0.37 -21.88 -35.23
CA PRO A 91 -0.36 -20.94 -36.35
C PRO A 91 0.47 -19.69 -36.09
N LYS A 92 0.88 -19.15 -37.22
CA LYS A 92 1.97 -18.23 -37.48
C LYS A 92 1.43 -16.78 -37.49
N GLU A 93 2.32 -15.87 -37.13
CA GLU A 93 2.48 -14.46 -37.53
C GLU A 93 1.30 -13.72 -38.19
N SER A 94 1.06 -12.49 -37.73
CA SER A 94 0.84 -11.30 -38.58
C SER A 94 1.04 -10.05 -37.71
N VAL A 95 2.11 -9.28 -37.91
CA VAL A 95 2.16 -8.07 -38.76
C VAL A 95 0.96 -7.14 -38.52
N GLU A 96 1.20 -5.97 -37.95
CA GLU A 96 1.32 -4.70 -38.70
C GLU A 96 0.00 -3.88 -38.68
N SER A 97 0.07 -2.72 -38.02
CA SER A 97 -0.58 -1.43 -38.30
C SER A 97 -2.07 -1.35 -38.68
N THR A 98 -2.84 -0.58 -37.90
CA THR A 98 -3.77 0.50 -38.33
C THR A 98 -4.08 1.33 -37.06
N ASN A 99 -3.75 2.62 -36.89
CA ASN A 99 -4.06 3.85 -37.63
C ASN A 99 -5.53 4.00 -38.02
N VAL A 100 -6.34 4.69 -37.21
CA VAL A 100 -6.81 6.08 -37.45
C VAL A 100 -7.58 6.60 -36.24
N GLN A 101 -7.33 7.87 -35.88
CA GLN A 101 -8.23 8.72 -35.09
C GLN A 101 -9.56 8.84 -35.81
N ASP A 102 -10.67 8.73 -35.07
CA ASP A 102 -11.89 9.44 -35.44
C ASP A 102 -12.38 10.21 -34.21
N SER A 103 -12.06 11.50 -34.22
CA SER A 103 -12.68 12.51 -33.39
C SER A 103 -14.09 12.71 -33.92
N SER A 104 -15.11 12.22 -33.22
CA SER A 104 -16.48 12.65 -33.48
C SER A 104 -16.93 13.59 -32.37
N GLU A 105 -16.52 14.84 -32.52
CA GLU A 105 -17.24 16.00 -32.01
C GLU A 105 -18.50 16.19 -32.87
N SER A 106 -19.68 16.13 -32.25
CA SER A 106 -20.88 16.76 -32.79
C SER A 106 -21.55 17.56 -31.69
N SER A 107 -21.05 18.78 -31.53
CA SER A 107 -21.86 19.88 -31.04
C SER A 107 -22.82 20.28 -32.17
N ASP A 108 -24.11 20.41 -31.89
CA ASP A 108 -24.99 21.47 -32.39
C ASP A 108 -26.46 21.13 -32.07
N SER A 109 -27.08 21.87 -31.15
CA SER A 109 -28.06 22.95 -31.44
C SER A 109 -29.49 22.36 -31.61
N THR A 110 -30.59 22.90 -31.07
CA THR A 110 -31.14 24.26 -31.17
C THR A 110 -32.34 24.43 -30.22
N SER A 111 -32.48 25.66 -29.68
CA SER A 111 -33.71 26.37 -29.24
C SER A 111 -34.64 25.78 -28.17
#